data_AF-A0A1A9NI05-F1
#
_entry.id   AF-A0A1A9NI05-F1
#
_cell.length_a   1.000
_cell.length_b   1.000
_cell.length_c   1.000
_cell.angle_alpha   90.00
_cell.angle_beta   90.00
_cell.angle_gamma   90.00
#
_symmetry.space_group_name_H-M   'P 1'
#
loop_
_entity.id
_entity.type
_entity.pdbx_description
1 polymer ?
#
loop_
_entity_poly.entity_id
_entity_poly.type
_entity_poly.pdbx_seq_one_letter_code
_entity_poly.pdbx_strand_id
1 'polypeptide(L)'
;MTHPLQSALAVSAGYPAPAPVPAVEYHSQGRLLIIGEAARAAGVATSLAADLPVTVLSNDGHSQALGFALIQGEVVGMAGWLGEFAVTWKAAQTEIIQSGEFDMVLNLTEHAYFAMHQPPQGYFAPPDAAALEQALAEIRDGIGEFEKPKFFLYNEKICAHSRSRLQGCDRCIEVCSTEAIRADGDRIRVEPHLCMGCGACAMVCPSGAMQYNFPSVSYWGGKLKAMLEAYRAAGGEDACLLLHDPDEGAARVQSSALPANVIPCEVFHIASLGLDRLLGAIALGANRIFILATGREAPQYAIVLREQMALGEEILGGLGYGGGHFHLLDADGLDALTGVPAAVVPHEAASFRLFDEKRTTLDFCIEHFVRHAPSTVPDVIALSGDAPYGTIEVDGGSCTLCLSCVSACPAAALQDGAGAPMLKFIERNCVQCGLCENACPENAITLHARLLLTPDVRQARTLHQDTPFYCVSCGKPFATTHMIGSMLHKLSGHSMFATPEAKRRLQMCGDCRVVDMMGKQLSGEGR
;
A
#
# COMPACT_ATOMS: atom_id res chain seq x y z
N MET A 1 33.62 13.52 27.23
CA MET A 1 32.99 13.14 25.96
C MET A 1 31.63 12.55 26.31
N THR A 2 30.55 13.05 25.72
CA THR A 2 29.20 12.49 25.92
C THR A 2 29.14 11.07 25.36
N HIS A 3 28.44 10.15 26.02
CA HIS A 3 28.29 8.78 25.53
C HIS A 3 27.59 8.79 24.15
N PRO A 4 28.01 7.97 23.17
CA PRO A 4 27.45 8.00 21.81
C PRO A 4 25.93 7.86 21.78
N LEU A 5 25.39 6.87 22.49
CA LEU A 5 23.94 6.65 22.61
C LEU A 5 23.22 7.88 23.19
N GLN A 6 23.77 8.52 24.24
CA GLN A 6 23.17 9.72 24.83
C GLN A 6 23.14 10.89 23.85
N SER A 7 24.16 11.00 23.00
CA SER A 7 24.23 12.05 21.98
C SER A 7 23.14 11.87 20.92
N ALA A 8 22.88 10.64 20.48
CA ALA A 8 21.78 10.31 19.57
C ALA A 8 20.40 10.59 20.18
N LEU A 9 20.19 10.17 21.44
CA LEU A 9 18.92 10.36 22.14
C LEU A 9 18.62 11.84 22.43
N ALA A 10 19.65 12.64 22.77
CA ALA A 10 19.49 14.08 22.94
C ALA A 10 19.03 14.77 21.64
N VAL A 11 19.57 14.35 20.48
CA VAL A 11 19.11 14.85 19.18
C VAL A 11 17.67 14.41 18.89
N SER A 12 17.31 13.16 19.18
CA SER A 12 15.94 12.67 19.01
C SER A 12 14.92 13.49 19.82
N ALA A 13 15.24 13.76 21.09
CA ALA A 13 14.39 14.52 22.01
C ALA A 13 14.27 16.00 21.63
N GLY A 14 15.32 16.58 21.04
CA GLY A 14 15.34 17.97 20.57
C GLY A 14 14.94 18.15 19.10
N TYR A 15 14.58 17.08 18.38
CA TYR A 15 14.23 17.17 16.97
C TYR A 15 12.87 17.87 16.82
N PRO A 16 12.72 18.82 15.86
CA PRO A 16 11.45 19.52 15.66
C PRO A 16 10.29 18.55 15.44
N ALA A 17 9.09 18.90 15.91
CA ALA A 17 7.88 18.12 15.62
C ALA A 17 7.61 18.06 14.10
N PRO A 18 6.93 17.01 13.59
CA PRO A 18 6.56 16.94 12.18
C PRO A 18 5.64 18.10 11.81
N ALA A 19 5.73 18.55 10.55
CA ALA A 19 4.84 19.57 10.04
C ALA A 19 3.37 19.10 10.12
N PRO A 20 2.42 20.00 10.44
CA PRO A 20 1.01 19.66 10.44
C PRO A 20 0.55 19.27 9.03
N VAL A 21 -0.40 18.34 8.97
CA VAL A 21 -1.04 17.87 7.73
C VAL A 21 -2.55 18.13 7.82
N PRO A 22 -3.31 18.07 6.70
CA PRO A 22 -4.76 18.16 6.76
C PRO A 22 -5.35 17.18 7.78
N ALA A 23 -6.33 17.65 8.55
CA ALA A 23 -7.01 16.86 9.55
C ALA A 23 -8.20 16.07 8.96
N VAL A 24 -8.59 15.02 9.68
CA VAL A 24 -9.85 14.29 9.53
C VAL A 24 -10.64 14.58 10.80
N GLU A 25 -11.78 15.24 10.65
CA GLU A 25 -12.61 15.73 11.74
C GLU A 25 -13.71 14.72 12.08
N TYR A 26 -14.05 14.62 13.37
CA TYR A 26 -15.15 13.84 13.90
C TYR A 26 -16.02 14.75 14.76
N HIS A 27 -17.34 14.60 14.63
CA HIS A 27 -18.29 15.37 15.43
C HIS A 27 -19.23 14.41 16.14
N SER A 28 -19.24 14.46 17.47
CA SER A 28 -20.09 13.61 18.30
C SER A 28 -20.95 14.46 19.23
N GLN A 29 -22.26 14.22 19.21
CA GLN A 29 -23.24 14.80 20.13
C GLN A 29 -23.53 13.86 21.32
N GLY A 30 -22.80 12.74 21.43
CA GLY A 30 -22.96 11.76 22.50
C GLY A 30 -24.12 10.78 22.33
N ARG A 31 -24.75 10.67 21.14
CA ARG A 31 -25.81 9.67 20.91
C ARG A 31 -25.23 8.26 21.01
N LEU A 32 -25.44 7.59 22.14
CA LEU A 32 -24.90 6.26 22.40
C LEU A 32 -25.93 5.16 22.16
N LEU A 33 -25.54 4.17 21.38
CA LEU A 33 -26.22 2.87 21.33
C LEU A 33 -25.51 1.86 22.25
N ILE A 34 -26.26 1.18 23.12
CA ILE A 34 -25.78 0.03 23.89
C ILE A 34 -26.49 -1.22 23.37
N ILE A 35 -25.71 -2.22 22.97
CA ILE A 35 -26.21 -3.51 22.47
C ILE A 35 -25.88 -4.57 23.51
N GLY A 36 -26.86 -5.35 23.98
CA GLY A 36 -26.62 -6.37 24.99
C GLY A 36 -27.89 -6.92 25.60
N GLU A 37 -27.73 -7.89 26.51
CA GLU A 37 -28.81 -8.42 27.35
C GLU A 37 -29.48 -7.29 28.14
N ALA A 38 -30.82 -7.30 28.21
CA ALA A 38 -31.60 -6.15 28.67
C ALA A 38 -31.21 -5.70 30.08
N ALA A 39 -30.97 -6.65 30.99
CA ALA A 39 -30.60 -6.36 32.37
C ALA A 39 -29.19 -5.73 32.49
N ARG A 40 -28.20 -6.33 31.81
CA ARG A 40 -26.81 -5.84 31.81
C ARG A 40 -26.71 -4.48 31.13
N ALA A 41 -27.31 -4.33 29.96
CA ALA A 41 -27.31 -3.08 29.21
C ALA A 41 -28.03 -1.96 29.97
N ALA A 42 -29.15 -2.24 30.64
CA ALA A 42 -29.86 -1.26 31.46
C ALA A 42 -29.03 -0.77 32.66
N GLY A 43 -28.26 -1.65 33.30
CA GLY A 43 -27.35 -1.28 34.38
C GLY A 43 -26.30 -0.26 33.93
N VAL A 44 -25.68 -0.53 32.78
CA VAL A 44 -24.69 0.39 32.18
C VAL A 44 -25.36 1.68 31.69
N ALA A 45 -26.49 1.58 31.01
CA ALA A 45 -27.26 2.72 30.51
C ALA A 45 -27.63 3.71 31.62
N THR A 46 -28.05 3.20 32.78
CA THR A 46 -28.41 4.04 33.93
C THR A 46 -27.22 4.88 34.42
N SER A 47 -26.00 4.34 34.35
CA SER A 47 -24.79 5.06 34.75
C SER A 47 -24.36 6.17 33.77
N LEU A 48 -24.83 6.12 32.52
CA LEU A 48 -24.47 7.04 31.45
C LEU A 48 -25.61 8.00 31.07
N ALA A 49 -26.86 7.65 31.34
CA ALA A 49 -28.04 8.43 30.94
C ALA A 49 -28.12 9.83 31.58
N ALA A 50 -27.34 10.08 32.65
CA ALA A 50 -27.19 11.41 33.23
C ALA A 50 -26.29 12.34 32.39
N ASP A 51 -25.33 11.77 31.67
CA ASP A 51 -24.29 12.51 30.96
C ASP A 51 -24.55 12.58 29.44
N LEU A 52 -25.23 11.58 28.87
CA LEU A 52 -25.47 11.49 27.42
C LEU A 52 -26.79 10.81 27.01
N PRO A 53 -27.31 11.06 25.79
CA PRO A 53 -28.48 10.38 25.25
C PRO A 53 -28.19 8.89 24.97
N VAL A 54 -28.82 7.99 25.73
CA VAL A 54 -28.61 6.54 25.62
C VAL A 54 -29.82 5.85 24.98
N THR A 55 -29.54 4.95 24.04
CA THR A 55 -30.48 3.97 23.50
C THR A 55 -29.95 2.56 23.75
N VAL A 56 -30.79 1.69 24.31
CA VAL A 56 -30.48 0.27 24.50
C VAL A 56 -31.20 -0.55 23.44
N LEU A 57 -30.48 -1.46 22.78
CA LEU A 57 -31.03 -2.44 21.84
C LEU A 57 -30.78 -3.85 22.35
N SER A 58 -31.86 -4.60 22.58
CA SER A 58 -31.86 -5.91 23.25
C SER A 58 -32.75 -6.91 22.53
N ASN A 59 -32.38 -8.19 22.54
CA ASN A 59 -33.16 -9.28 21.92
C ASN A 59 -34.00 -10.12 22.91
N ASP A 60 -33.81 -9.94 24.22
CA ASP A 60 -34.19 -10.91 25.25
C ASP A 60 -35.20 -10.40 26.31
N GLY A 61 -35.63 -9.13 26.29
CA GLY A 61 -36.48 -8.68 27.39
C GLY A 61 -37.14 -7.31 27.34
N HIS A 62 -38.14 -7.18 28.21
CA HIS A 62 -38.79 -5.93 28.57
C HIS A 62 -38.18 -5.43 29.89
N SER A 63 -37.51 -4.27 29.86
CA SER A 63 -37.09 -3.56 31.08
C SER A 63 -37.95 -2.30 31.24
N GLN A 64 -38.31 -1.95 32.48
CA GLN A 64 -38.88 -0.63 32.78
C GLN A 64 -37.77 0.41 32.63
N ALA A 65 -37.62 0.96 31.42
CA ALA A 65 -36.63 1.98 31.15
C ALA A 65 -37.00 3.28 31.88
N LEU A 66 -36.15 3.72 32.81
CA LEU A 66 -36.18 5.06 33.40
C LEU A 66 -34.99 5.85 32.82
N GLY A 67 -35.27 6.81 31.94
CA GLY A 67 -34.27 7.78 31.46
C GLY A 67 -33.53 7.44 30.15
N PHE A 68 -33.85 6.32 29.48
CA PHE A 68 -33.27 5.96 28.17
C PHE A 68 -34.28 5.25 27.28
N ALA A 69 -34.03 5.19 25.96
CA ALA A 69 -34.86 4.46 25.01
C ALA A 69 -34.49 2.97 25.01
N LEU A 70 -35.50 2.08 24.95
CA LEU A 70 -35.30 0.63 24.81
C LEU A 70 -35.93 0.14 23.49
N ILE A 71 -35.10 -0.45 22.63
CA ILE A 71 -35.49 -1.05 21.36
C ILE A 71 -35.39 -2.57 21.50
N GLN A 72 -36.48 -3.27 21.16
CA GLN A 72 -36.50 -4.73 21.10
C GLN A 72 -36.23 -5.21 19.67
N GLY A 73 -35.09 -5.86 19.47
CA GLY A 73 -34.70 -6.35 18.17
C GLY A 73 -33.31 -6.96 18.15
N GLU A 74 -32.90 -7.33 16.95
CA GLU A 74 -31.60 -7.90 16.67
C GLU A 74 -30.88 -7.04 15.62
N VAL A 75 -29.66 -6.61 15.91
CA VAL A 75 -28.84 -5.87 14.93
C VAL A 75 -28.49 -6.79 13.77
N VAL A 76 -28.80 -6.34 12.55
CA VAL A 76 -28.53 -7.08 11.31
C VAL A 76 -27.46 -6.42 10.44
N GLY A 77 -27.10 -5.16 10.73
CA GLY A 77 -26.04 -4.45 10.02
C GLY A 77 -25.56 -3.23 10.77
N MET A 78 -24.28 -2.93 10.64
CA MET A 78 -23.65 -1.77 11.24
C MET A 78 -22.50 -1.29 10.35
N ALA A 79 -22.42 0.02 10.15
CA ALA A 79 -21.29 0.67 9.49
C ALA A 79 -21.13 2.08 10.07
N GLY A 80 -19.92 2.63 9.97
CA GLY A 80 -19.64 3.99 10.38
C GLY A 80 -18.43 4.10 11.30
N TRP A 81 -18.37 5.23 11.99
CA TRP A 81 -17.30 5.66 12.88
C TRP A 81 -17.86 6.69 13.86
N LEU A 82 -17.04 7.17 14.78
CA LEU A 82 -17.39 8.17 15.79
C LEU A 82 -18.16 9.34 15.16
N GLY A 83 -19.39 9.57 15.60
CA GLY A 83 -20.29 10.60 15.10
C GLY A 83 -21.27 10.15 14.00
N GLU A 84 -20.98 9.08 13.28
CA GLU A 84 -21.75 8.64 12.10
C GLU A 84 -21.90 7.11 12.01
N PHE A 85 -22.29 6.45 13.10
CA PHE A 85 -22.70 5.04 13.04
C PHE A 85 -24.12 4.91 12.50
N ALA A 86 -24.28 4.21 11.37
CA ALA A 86 -25.55 3.75 10.85
C ALA A 86 -25.78 2.29 11.27
N VAL A 87 -26.85 2.06 12.04
CA VAL A 87 -27.19 0.74 12.59
C VAL A 87 -28.55 0.32 12.03
N THR A 88 -28.64 -0.91 11.54
CA THR A 88 -29.89 -1.54 11.11
C THR A 88 -30.21 -2.74 11.99
N TRP A 89 -31.49 -2.86 12.36
CA TRP A 89 -31.96 -3.95 13.20
C TRP A 89 -33.31 -4.48 12.74
N LYS A 90 -33.59 -5.73 13.10
CA LYS A 90 -34.87 -6.38 12.90
C LYS A 90 -35.71 -6.25 14.17
N ALA A 91 -36.86 -5.60 14.10
CA ALA A 91 -37.71 -5.40 15.27
C ALA A 91 -38.39 -6.71 15.70
N ALA A 92 -38.30 -7.06 16.98
CA ALA A 92 -38.73 -8.37 17.50
C ALA A 92 -40.24 -8.65 17.33
N GLN A 93 -41.07 -7.62 17.26
CA GLN A 93 -42.53 -7.75 17.20
C GLN A 93 -43.08 -7.81 15.77
N THR A 94 -42.40 -7.16 14.83
CA THR A 94 -42.91 -6.97 13.46
C THR A 94 -42.05 -7.62 12.40
N GLU A 95 -40.83 -8.06 12.76
CA GLU A 95 -39.81 -8.57 11.83
C GLU A 95 -39.40 -7.56 10.75
N ILE A 96 -39.79 -6.28 10.89
CA ILE A 96 -39.48 -5.20 9.97
C ILE A 96 -38.06 -4.70 10.25
N ILE A 97 -37.29 -4.46 9.18
CA ILE A 97 -35.98 -3.84 9.27
C ILE A 97 -36.16 -2.33 9.52
N GLN A 98 -35.52 -1.86 10.58
CA GLN A 98 -35.44 -0.46 10.97
C GLN A 98 -33.98 0.00 10.97
N SER A 99 -33.77 1.31 11.00
CA SER A 99 -32.44 1.91 11.02
C SER A 99 -32.39 3.12 11.95
N GLY A 100 -31.19 3.42 12.44
CA GLY A 100 -30.93 4.57 13.32
C GLY A 100 -29.47 5.01 13.22
N GLU A 101 -29.24 6.26 13.61
CA GLU A 101 -27.92 6.90 13.60
C GLU A 101 -27.46 7.19 15.03
N PHE A 102 -26.20 6.88 15.30
CA PHE A 102 -25.57 7.03 16.60
C PHE A 102 -24.17 7.61 16.43
N ASP A 103 -23.67 8.24 17.49
CA ASP A 103 -22.31 8.78 17.48
C ASP A 103 -21.32 7.74 18.03
N MET A 104 -21.78 6.89 18.95
CA MET A 104 -20.98 5.83 19.57
C MET A 104 -21.80 4.56 19.76
N VAL A 105 -21.11 3.42 19.83
CA VAL A 105 -21.71 2.11 20.05
C VAL A 105 -20.93 1.35 21.12
N LEU A 106 -21.62 0.90 22.16
CA LEU A 106 -21.11 -0.03 23.16
C LEU A 106 -21.77 -1.40 22.96
N ASN A 107 -20.98 -2.37 22.51
CA ASN A 107 -21.39 -3.75 22.34
C ASN A 107 -21.00 -4.59 23.56
N LEU A 108 -22.00 -5.05 24.30
CA LEU A 108 -21.86 -5.93 25.46
C LEU A 108 -22.17 -7.40 25.12
N THR A 109 -22.37 -7.71 23.84
CA THR A 109 -22.58 -9.09 23.35
C THR A 109 -21.26 -9.75 22.96
N GLU A 110 -21.29 -11.06 22.77
CA GLU A 110 -20.15 -11.82 22.20
C GLU A 110 -20.05 -11.68 20.67
N HIS A 111 -21.08 -11.11 20.02
CA HIS A 111 -21.09 -11.00 18.56
C HIS A 111 -20.23 -9.81 18.10
N ALA A 112 -19.22 -10.07 17.28
CA ALA A 112 -18.40 -9.03 16.67
C ALA A 112 -19.08 -8.47 15.41
N TYR A 113 -19.51 -7.20 15.46
CA TYR A 113 -20.12 -6.52 14.30
C TYR A 113 -19.09 -5.99 13.29
N PHE A 114 -17.81 -5.93 13.68
CA PHE A 114 -16.70 -5.57 12.82
C PHE A 114 -15.66 -6.69 12.85
N ALA A 115 -15.23 -7.15 11.67
CA ALA A 115 -14.16 -8.14 11.53
C ALA A 115 -12.75 -7.52 11.52
N MET A 116 -12.68 -6.18 11.51
CA MET A 116 -11.44 -5.41 11.50
C MET A 116 -10.60 -5.71 12.75
N HIS A 117 -9.27 -5.79 12.61
CA HIS A 117 -8.35 -5.94 13.75
C HIS A 117 -8.46 -4.78 14.74
N GLN A 118 -8.66 -3.58 14.20
CA GLN A 118 -8.95 -2.39 14.97
C GLN A 118 -10.29 -1.82 14.49
N PRO A 119 -11.35 -1.89 15.31
CA PRO A 119 -12.66 -1.38 14.90
C PRO A 119 -12.66 0.15 14.79
N PRO A 120 -13.70 0.74 14.15
CA PRO A 120 -13.81 2.20 14.03
C PRO A 120 -13.80 2.89 15.40
N GLN A 121 -13.23 4.10 15.45
CA GLN A 121 -13.30 4.95 16.65
C GLN A 121 -14.77 5.14 17.06
N GLY A 122 -15.06 5.14 18.36
CA GLY A 122 -16.43 5.23 18.90
C GLY A 122 -17.18 3.89 18.96
N TYR A 123 -16.60 2.80 18.47
CA TYR A 123 -17.10 1.44 18.71
C TYR A 123 -16.33 0.76 19.84
N PHE A 124 -17.05 0.30 20.86
CA PHE A 124 -16.49 -0.33 22.05
C PHE A 124 -17.05 -1.74 22.21
N ALA A 125 -16.19 -2.74 22.33
CA ALA A 125 -16.57 -4.13 22.62
C ALA A 125 -15.66 -4.71 23.71
N PRO A 126 -15.83 -4.26 24.97
CA PRO A 126 -14.92 -4.62 26.05
C PRO A 126 -15.02 -6.12 26.40
N PRO A 127 -13.91 -6.88 26.38
CA PRO A 127 -13.92 -8.32 26.66
C PRO A 127 -14.10 -8.65 28.15
N ASP A 128 -13.78 -7.70 29.04
CA ASP A 128 -13.81 -7.89 30.49
C ASP A 128 -14.26 -6.61 31.23
N ALA A 129 -14.34 -6.69 32.55
CA ALA A 129 -14.81 -5.60 33.40
C ALA A 129 -13.84 -4.40 33.41
N ALA A 130 -12.53 -4.62 33.35
CA ALA A 130 -11.56 -3.54 33.36
C ALA A 130 -11.61 -2.75 32.04
N ALA A 131 -11.68 -3.48 30.91
CA ALA A 131 -11.89 -2.88 29.60
C ALA A 131 -13.24 -2.15 29.51
N LEU A 132 -14.28 -2.64 30.19
CA LEU A 132 -15.58 -1.96 30.26
C LEU A 132 -15.46 -0.63 31.01
N GLU A 133 -14.81 -0.60 32.17
CA GLU A 133 -14.58 0.66 32.91
C GLU A 133 -13.82 1.69 32.07
N GLN A 134 -12.79 1.26 31.34
CA GLN A 134 -12.06 2.12 30.42
C GLN A 134 -12.96 2.63 29.28
N ALA A 135 -13.73 1.75 28.64
CA ALA A 135 -14.66 2.14 27.57
C ALA A 135 -15.70 3.15 28.06
N LEU A 136 -16.20 3.00 29.29
CA LEU A 136 -17.16 3.95 29.87
C LEU A 136 -16.54 5.32 30.12
N ALA A 137 -15.26 5.40 30.48
CA ALA A 137 -14.54 6.67 30.58
C ALA A 137 -14.38 7.31 29.20
N GLU A 138 -13.93 6.54 28.19
CA GLU A 138 -13.75 7.03 26.82
C GLU A 138 -15.08 7.50 26.19
N ILE A 139 -16.20 6.82 26.47
CA ILE A 139 -17.53 7.22 26.01
C ILE A 139 -17.94 8.58 26.59
N ARG A 140 -17.65 8.86 27.86
CA ARG A 140 -17.97 10.15 28.50
C ARG A 140 -17.17 11.29 27.87
N ASP A 141 -15.91 11.02 27.55
CA ASP A 141 -15.01 11.98 26.91
C ASP A 141 -15.25 12.09 25.38
N GLY A 142 -16.05 11.19 24.81
CA GLY A 142 -16.36 11.10 23.38
C GLY A 142 -17.40 12.10 22.86
N ILE A 143 -17.66 13.21 23.56
CA ILE A 143 -18.59 14.27 23.16
C ILE A 143 -17.81 15.51 22.75
N GLY A 144 -18.06 16.00 21.53
CA GLY A 144 -17.40 17.19 21.00
C GLY A 144 -16.83 17.00 19.60
N GLU A 145 -15.81 17.80 19.31
CA GLU A 145 -15.08 17.80 18.04
C GLU A 145 -13.69 17.20 18.26
N PHE A 146 -13.34 16.25 17.41
CA PHE A 146 -12.06 15.55 17.46
C PHE A 146 -11.41 15.61 16.10
N GLU A 147 -10.10 15.56 16.08
CA GLU A 147 -9.35 15.50 14.83
C GLU A 147 -8.21 14.50 14.92
N LYS A 148 -7.86 13.94 13.76
CA LYS A 148 -6.61 13.21 13.58
C LYS A 148 -5.93 13.64 12.28
N PRO A 149 -4.61 13.47 12.17
CA PRO A 149 -3.91 13.68 10.90
C PRO A 149 -4.50 12.81 9.79
N LYS A 150 -4.60 13.35 8.57
CA LYS A 150 -4.78 12.53 7.38
C LYS A 150 -3.47 11.82 7.06
N PHE A 151 -3.36 10.57 7.49
CA PHE A 151 -2.13 9.77 7.45
C PHE A 151 -1.64 9.34 6.05
N PHE A 152 -2.41 9.57 4.99
CA PHE A 152 -2.07 9.09 3.65
C PHE A 152 -2.25 10.16 2.57
N LEU A 153 -1.45 10.02 1.51
CA LEU A 153 -1.69 10.63 0.20
C LEU A 153 -1.90 9.53 -0.83
N TYR A 154 -2.79 9.76 -1.80
CA TYR A 154 -3.08 8.84 -2.88
C TYR A 154 -2.88 9.52 -4.24
N ASN A 155 -1.98 8.98 -5.05
CA ASN A 155 -1.74 9.40 -6.43
C ASN A 155 -2.28 8.36 -7.42
N GLU A 156 -3.48 8.62 -7.92
CA GLU A 156 -4.17 7.76 -8.89
C GLU A 156 -3.40 7.55 -10.20
N LYS A 157 -2.54 8.50 -10.60
CA LYS A 157 -1.88 8.46 -11.92
C LYS A 157 -0.89 7.31 -12.05
N ILE A 158 -0.26 6.94 -10.94
CA ILE A 158 0.75 5.87 -10.86
C ILE A 158 0.23 4.64 -10.12
N CYS A 159 -1.07 4.60 -9.79
CA CYS A 159 -1.69 3.47 -9.12
C CYS A 159 -1.81 2.29 -10.10
N ALA A 160 -1.36 1.11 -9.66
CA ALA A 160 -1.40 -0.12 -10.45
C ALA A 160 -2.57 -1.05 -10.08
N HIS A 161 -3.57 -0.55 -9.35
CA HIS A 161 -4.71 -1.34 -8.91
C HIS A 161 -5.49 -1.96 -10.07
N SER A 162 -5.97 -1.12 -10.98
CA SER A 162 -6.66 -1.56 -12.18
C SER A 162 -6.52 -0.52 -13.29
N ARG A 163 -6.62 -0.97 -14.54
CA ARG A 163 -6.65 -0.09 -15.70
C ARG A 163 -7.52 -0.70 -16.79
N SER A 164 -8.52 0.04 -17.27
CA SER A 164 -9.44 -0.46 -18.29
C SER A 164 -10.14 -1.77 -17.87
N ARG A 165 -10.47 -1.89 -16.57
CA ARG A 165 -11.07 -3.06 -15.91
C ARG A 165 -10.17 -4.31 -15.88
N LEU A 166 -8.89 -4.18 -16.20
CA LEU A 166 -7.89 -5.22 -15.98
C LEU A 166 -7.33 -5.07 -14.57
N GLN A 167 -7.43 -6.15 -13.79
CA GLN A 167 -6.87 -6.21 -12.45
C GLN A 167 -5.34 -6.21 -12.50
N GLY A 168 -4.73 -5.46 -11.58
CA GLY A 168 -3.29 -5.37 -11.39
C GLY A 168 -2.89 -5.68 -9.94
N CYS A 169 -2.88 -4.68 -9.06
CA CYS A 169 -2.31 -4.76 -7.71
C CYS A 169 -3.31 -4.41 -6.60
N ASP A 170 -3.58 -5.34 -5.68
CA ASP A 170 -4.49 -5.15 -4.54
C ASP A 170 -3.82 -5.09 -3.16
N ARG A 171 -2.48 -5.12 -3.11
CA ARG A 171 -1.70 -5.22 -1.86
C ARG A 171 -2.15 -4.23 -0.76
N CYS A 172 -2.49 -2.99 -1.14
CA CYS A 172 -2.94 -1.98 -0.17
C CYS A 172 -4.34 -2.23 0.42
N ILE A 173 -5.23 -2.88 -0.35
CA ILE A 173 -6.55 -3.30 0.11
C ILE A 173 -6.36 -4.50 1.05
N GLU A 174 -5.58 -5.50 0.63
CA GLU A 174 -5.35 -6.74 1.37
C GLU A 174 -4.68 -6.51 2.72
N VAL A 175 -3.72 -5.59 2.79
CA VAL A 175 -2.98 -5.31 4.04
C VAL A 175 -3.79 -4.44 5.01
N CYS A 176 -4.86 -3.76 4.59
CA CYS A 176 -5.54 -2.77 5.40
C CYS A 176 -6.36 -3.41 6.54
N SER A 177 -5.84 -3.39 7.77
CA SER A 177 -6.51 -4.04 8.92
C SER A 177 -7.79 -3.38 9.40
N THR A 178 -8.09 -2.17 8.91
CA THR A 178 -9.28 -1.38 9.26
C THR A 178 -10.28 -1.30 8.11
N GLU A 179 -10.00 -2.01 7.00
CA GLU A 179 -10.80 -1.97 5.76
C GLU A 179 -11.11 -0.56 5.23
N ALA A 180 -10.27 0.42 5.58
CA ALA A 180 -10.39 1.79 5.11
C ALA A 180 -10.18 1.91 3.59
N ILE A 181 -9.56 0.91 2.96
CA ILE A 181 -9.22 0.93 1.53
C ILE A 181 -10.08 -0.09 0.79
N ARG A 182 -10.76 0.35 -0.27
CA ARG A 182 -11.63 -0.50 -1.10
C ARG A 182 -11.43 -0.19 -2.59
N ALA A 183 -11.73 -1.15 -3.45
CA ALA A 183 -11.75 -0.94 -4.90
C ALA A 183 -12.90 0.00 -5.30
N ASP A 184 -12.64 0.88 -6.27
CA ASP A 184 -13.59 1.83 -6.85
C ASP A 184 -13.36 1.93 -8.37
N GLY A 185 -13.79 0.88 -9.09
CA GLY A 185 -13.56 0.73 -10.52
C GLY A 185 -12.08 0.53 -10.85
N ASP A 186 -11.48 1.46 -11.61
CA ASP A 186 -10.05 1.43 -11.96
C ASP A 186 -9.14 2.10 -10.91
N ARG A 187 -9.70 2.44 -9.74
CA ARG A 187 -9.02 3.18 -8.67
C ARG A 187 -9.30 2.51 -7.34
N ILE A 188 -8.62 2.98 -6.30
CA ILE A 188 -9.01 2.69 -4.93
C ILE A 188 -9.68 3.91 -4.31
N ARG A 189 -10.57 3.68 -3.35
CA ARG A 189 -11.08 4.68 -2.43
C ARG A 189 -10.52 4.40 -1.04
N VAL A 190 -10.09 5.46 -0.36
CA VAL A 190 -9.64 5.39 1.03
C VAL A 190 -10.58 6.22 1.88
N GLU A 191 -11.23 5.59 2.86
CA GLU A 191 -12.07 6.25 3.86
C GLU A 191 -11.19 6.80 4.99
N PRO A 192 -10.95 8.12 5.06
CA PRO A 192 -10.07 8.70 6.07
C PRO A 192 -10.52 8.44 7.51
N HIS A 193 -11.83 8.35 7.77
CA HIS A 193 -12.33 8.15 9.13
C HIS A 193 -11.99 6.75 9.67
N LEU A 194 -11.88 5.74 8.80
CA LEU A 194 -11.46 4.38 9.17
C LEU A 194 -9.94 4.20 9.17
N CYS A 195 -9.17 5.12 8.58
CA CYS A 195 -7.72 5.00 8.51
C CYS A 195 -7.04 5.29 9.87
N MET A 196 -6.44 4.28 10.50
CA MET A 196 -5.79 4.43 11.81
C MET A 196 -4.30 4.83 11.74
N GLY A 197 -3.80 5.14 10.54
CA GLY A 197 -2.43 5.67 10.40
C GLY A 197 -1.30 4.66 10.57
N CYS A 198 -1.56 3.36 10.42
CA CYS A 198 -0.55 2.31 10.56
C CYS A 198 0.58 2.36 9.51
N GLY A 199 0.33 2.97 8.34
CA GLY A 199 1.29 3.11 7.24
C GLY A 199 1.47 1.86 6.35
N ALA A 200 0.78 0.75 6.63
CA ALA A 200 0.95 -0.52 5.90
C ALA A 200 0.66 -0.40 4.39
N CYS A 201 -0.35 0.39 4.01
CA CYS A 201 -0.68 0.62 2.60
C CYS A 201 0.47 1.34 1.85
N ALA A 202 1.15 2.28 2.51
CA ALA A 202 2.33 2.93 1.96
C ALA A 202 3.50 1.97 1.93
N MET A 203 3.68 1.11 2.95
CA MET A 203 4.72 0.07 2.99
C MET A 203 4.65 -0.86 1.76
N VAL A 204 3.46 -1.40 1.46
CA VAL A 204 3.28 -2.37 0.36
C VAL A 204 3.18 -1.76 -1.01
N CYS A 205 2.90 -0.45 -1.13
CA CYS A 205 2.68 0.16 -2.43
C CYS A 205 3.98 0.21 -3.24
N PRO A 206 4.09 -0.54 -4.36
CA PRO A 206 5.34 -0.62 -5.09
C PRO A 206 5.58 0.63 -5.94
N SER A 207 4.53 1.27 -6.45
CA SER A 207 4.66 2.48 -7.26
C SER A 207 4.84 3.76 -6.45
N GLY A 208 4.58 3.71 -5.14
CA GLY A 208 4.48 4.92 -4.31
C GLY A 208 3.21 5.72 -4.55
N ALA A 209 2.17 5.11 -5.16
CA ALA A 209 0.84 5.72 -5.27
C ALA A 209 0.22 5.99 -3.90
N MET A 210 0.44 5.11 -2.92
CA MET A 210 0.14 5.37 -1.52
C MET A 210 1.40 5.87 -0.83
N GLN A 211 1.30 7.02 -0.16
CA GLN A 211 2.38 7.62 0.62
C GLN A 211 1.94 7.80 2.06
N TYR A 212 2.89 7.67 2.99
CA TYR A 212 2.65 7.91 4.40
C TYR A 212 2.88 9.38 4.71
N ASN A 213 1.80 10.10 4.99
CA ASN A 213 1.78 11.55 5.07
C ASN A 213 2.20 12.06 6.44
N PHE A 214 1.96 11.29 7.51
CA PHE A 214 2.25 11.72 8.87
C PHE A 214 2.66 10.54 9.78
N PRO A 215 3.84 10.61 10.42
CA PRO A 215 4.98 11.44 10.03
C PRO A 215 5.53 11.05 8.65
N SER A 216 5.89 12.04 7.84
CA SER A 216 6.40 11.80 6.47
C SER A 216 7.72 11.01 6.48
N VAL A 217 8.06 10.38 5.35
CA VAL A 217 9.33 9.64 5.20
C VAL A 217 10.51 10.59 5.28
N SER A 218 10.39 11.77 4.68
CA SER A 218 11.42 12.81 4.72
C SER A 218 11.68 13.33 6.13
N TYR A 219 10.62 13.51 6.93
CA TYR A 219 10.72 13.89 8.34
C TYR A 219 11.46 12.82 9.16
N TRP A 220 11.01 11.56 9.08
CA TRP A 220 11.61 10.45 9.82
C TRP A 220 13.06 10.23 9.41
N GLY A 221 13.36 10.25 8.11
CA GLY A 221 14.71 10.11 7.60
C GLY A 221 15.65 11.24 8.03
N GLY A 222 15.15 12.48 8.11
CA GLY A 222 15.89 13.62 8.65
C GLY A 222 16.24 13.44 10.13
N LYS A 223 15.26 13.01 10.94
CA LYS A 223 15.46 12.72 12.36
C LYS A 223 16.49 11.61 12.55
N LEU A 224 16.33 10.51 11.83
CA LEU A 224 17.23 9.37 11.90
C LEU A 224 18.67 9.74 11.48
N LYS A 225 18.83 10.47 10.37
CA LYS A 225 20.14 10.94 9.90
C LYS A 225 20.85 11.77 10.98
N ALA A 226 20.13 12.71 11.61
CA ALA A 226 20.69 13.54 12.67
C ALA A 226 21.10 12.72 13.91
N MET A 227 20.30 11.71 14.29
CA MET A 227 20.63 10.80 15.39
C MET A 227 21.90 9.98 15.09
N LEU A 228 22.00 9.38 13.91
CA LEU A 228 23.16 8.58 13.49
C LEU A 228 24.43 9.44 13.34
N GLU A 229 24.30 10.67 12.82
CA GLU A 229 25.41 11.62 12.75
C GLU A 229 25.94 11.99 14.14
N ALA A 230 25.05 12.28 15.10
CA ALA A 230 25.43 12.59 16.46
C ALA A 230 26.07 11.40 17.18
N TYR A 231 25.54 10.19 16.98
CA TYR A 231 26.11 8.95 17.50
C TYR A 231 27.56 8.76 17.02
N ARG A 232 27.77 8.86 15.70
CA ARG A 232 29.09 8.72 15.07
C ARG A 232 30.06 9.84 15.48
N ALA A 233 29.60 11.09 15.55
CA ALA A 233 30.42 12.23 15.98
C ALA A 233 30.91 12.11 17.43
N ALA A 234 30.16 11.40 18.28
CA ALA A 234 30.56 11.07 19.64
C ALA A 234 31.49 9.83 19.74
N GLY A 235 31.90 9.24 18.62
CA GLY A 235 32.78 8.07 18.55
C GLY A 235 32.05 6.73 18.62
N GLY A 236 30.73 6.70 18.41
CA GLY A 236 29.98 5.46 18.32
C GLY A 236 30.26 4.72 17.01
N GLU A 237 30.39 3.40 17.11
CA GLU A 237 30.55 2.46 15.99
C GLU A 237 29.36 1.49 15.95
N ASP A 238 29.16 0.82 14.81
CA ASP A 238 28.16 -0.24 14.59
C ASP A 238 26.76 0.07 15.16
N ALA A 239 26.22 1.24 14.81
CA ALA A 239 24.94 1.73 15.30
C ALA A 239 23.79 0.79 14.90
N CYS A 240 23.19 0.10 15.85
CA CYS A 240 21.98 -0.70 15.65
C CYS A 240 20.75 0.14 15.99
N LEU A 241 19.68 0.05 15.20
CA LEU A 241 18.41 0.70 15.50
C LEU A 241 17.45 -0.29 16.14
N LEU A 242 16.73 0.12 17.18
CA LEU A 242 15.57 -0.59 17.71
C LEU A 242 14.32 0.26 17.45
N LEU A 243 13.55 -0.12 16.44
CA LEU A 243 12.33 0.56 16.03
C LEU A 243 11.14 -0.01 16.79
N HIS A 244 10.34 0.86 17.43
CA HIS A 244 9.21 0.47 18.27
C HIS A 244 8.09 1.51 18.20
N ASP A 245 6.86 1.10 18.53
CA ASP A 245 5.71 2.00 18.68
C ASP A 245 5.83 2.89 19.93
N PRO A 246 5.13 4.03 20.00
CA PRO A 246 5.20 4.96 21.13
C PRO A 246 4.53 4.43 22.42
N ASP A 247 3.80 3.32 22.35
CA ASP A 247 2.97 2.83 23.45
C ASP A 247 3.68 1.66 24.17
N GLU A 248 3.32 0.42 23.84
CA GLU A 248 3.82 -0.77 24.54
C GLU A 248 5.31 -1.01 24.22
N GLY A 249 5.74 -0.74 23.00
CA GLY A 249 7.14 -0.84 22.61
C GLY A 249 8.02 0.12 23.41
N ALA A 250 7.58 1.37 23.58
CA ALA A 250 8.30 2.36 24.38
C ALA A 250 8.40 1.95 25.85
N ALA A 251 7.30 1.44 26.44
CA ALA A 251 7.29 0.94 27.81
C ALA A 251 8.31 -0.20 28.02
N ARG A 252 8.35 -1.17 27.09
CA ARG A 252 9.29 -2.30 27.14
C ARG A 252 10.75 -1.86 26.98
N VAL A 253 11.01 -0.89 26.10
CA VAL A 253 12.35 -0.31 25.93
C VAL A 253 12.80 0.39 27.22
N GLN A 254 11.93 1.18 27.85
CA GLN A 254 12.24 1.88 29.11
C GLN A 254 12.54 0.92 30.27
N SER A 255 11.91 -0.26 30.30
CA SER A 255 12.16 -1.28 31.32
C SER A 255 13.37 -2.17 31.04
N SER A 256 14.06 -1.99 29.91
CA SER A 256 15.11 -2.90 29.45
C SER A 256 16.49 -2.24 29.43
N ALA A 257 17.54 -3.02 29.70
CA ALA A 257 18.92 -2.59 29.55
C ALA A 257 19.40 -2.89 28.12
N LEU A 258 19.41 -1.88 27.25
CA LEU A 258 19.85 -2.04 25.87
C LEU A 258 21.39 -2.04 25.74
N PRO A 259 21.96 -2.78 24.77
CA PRO A 259 23.39 -2.68 24.43
C PRO A 259 23.78 -1.24 24.05
N ALA A 260 25.04 -0.87 24.31
CA ALA A 260 25.52 0.50 24.15
C ALA A 260 25.43 1.05 22.70
N ASN A 261 25.43 0.15 21.70
CA ASN A 261 25.30 0.48 20.29
C ASN A 261 23.87 0.39 19.75
N VAL A 262 22.89 0.03 20.57
CA VAL A 262 21.47 -0.02 20.18
C VAL A 262 20.79 1.31 20.50
N ILE A 263 20.33 1.99 19.46
CA ILE A 263 19.64 3.28 19.52
C ILE A 263 18.13 3.01 19.39
N PRO A 264 17.34 3.15 20.46
CA PRO A 264 15.89 3.08 20.36
C PRO A 264 15.38 4.28 19.56
N CYS A 265 14.53 4.02 18.58
CA CYS A 265 13.92 5.02 17.74
C CYS A 265 12.42 4.73 17.61
N GLU A 266 11.63 5.57 18.25
CA GLU A 266 10.18 5.54 18.14
C GLU A 266 9.71 5.79 16.70
N VAL A 267 8.73 5.02 16.27
CA VAL A 267 7.99 5.19 15.03
C VAL A 267 6.50 5.19 15.36
N PHE A 268 5.70 5.97 14.63
CA PHE A 268 4.26 6.03 14.89
C PHE A 268 3.60 4.65 14.85
N HIS A 269 4.02 3.80 13.91
CA HIS A 269 3.61 2.41 13.83
C HIS A 269 4.64 1.60 13.05
N ILE A 270 4.95 0.37 13.48
CA ILE A 270 5.97 -0.47 12.82
C ILE A 270 5.58 -0.87 11.39
N ALA A 271 4.29 -0.95 11.09
CA ALA A 271 3.79 -1.22 9.74
C ALA A 271 4.02 -0.04 8.75
N SER A 272 4.64 1.06 9.19
CA SER A 272 5.07 2.13 8.29
C SER A 272 6.49 1.91 7.71
N LEU A 273 7.17 0.83 8.10
CA LEU A 273 8.57 0.55 7.78
C LEU A 273 8.72 -0.23 6.46
N GLY A 274 8.54 0.47 5.35
CA GLY A 274 8.77 -0.06 4.01
C GLY A 274 10.25 -0.18 3.63
N LEU A 275 10.50 -0.85 2.50
CA LEU A 275 11.84 -1.03 1.93
C LEU A 275 12.64 0.28 1.85
N ASP A 276 11.98 1.39 1.53
CA ASP A 276 12.58 2.73 1.45
C ASP A 276 13.16 3.22 2.78
N ARG A 277 12.50 2.90 3.90
CA ARG A 277 12.98 3.24 5.25
C ARG A 277 14.04 2.27 5.73
N LEU A 278 13.88 0.97 5.45
CA LEU A 278 14.85 -0.06 5.80
C LEU A 278 16.19 0.19 5.11
N LEU A 279 16.18 0.28 3.77
CA LEU A 279 17.38 0.60 2.99
C LEU A 279 17.88 2.02 3.29
N GLY A 280 16.97 2.98 3.48
CA GLY A 280 17.33 4.34 3.85
C GLY A 280 18.12 4.41 5.16
N ALA A 281 17.71 3.68 6.19
CA ALA A 281 18.42 3.63 7.47
C ALA A 281 19.84 3.04 7.34
N ILE A 282 20.01 1.96 6.58
CA ILE A 282 21.34 1.38 6.32
C ILE A 282 22.21 2.37 5.55
N ALA A 283 21.67 2.99 4.49
CA ALA A 283 22.38 4.02 3.72
C ALA A 283 22.80 5.20 4.60
N LEU A 284 21.96 5.60 5.57
CA LEU A 284 22.27 6.69 6.51
C LEU A 284 23.27 6.30 7.62
N GLY A 285 23.74 5.05 7.65
CA GLY A 285 24.81 4.60 8.54
C GLY A 285 24.38 3.71 9.70
N ALA A 286 23.16 3.17 9.70
CA ALA A 286 22.81 2.09 10.60
C ALA A 286 23.50 0.78 10.17
N ASN A 287 23.99 0.01 11.14
CA ASN A 287 24.55 -1.33 10.93
C ASN A 287 23.44 -2.39 10.82
N ARG A 288 22.47 -2.34 11.74
CA ARG A 288 21.33 -3.26 11.82
C ARG A 288 20.07 -2.54 12.24
N ILE A 289 18.93 -3.12 11.91
CA ILE A 289 17.61 -2.65 12.29
C ILE A 289 16.85 -3.80 12.92
N PHE A 290 16.48 -3.60 14.17
CA PHE A 290 15.57 -4.43 14.92
C PHE A 290 14.21 -3.72 14.95
N ILE A 291 13.13 -4.44 14.69
CA ILE A 291 11.76 -3.94 14.81
C ILE A 291 11.08 -4.75 15.90
N LEU A 292 10.59 -4.09 16.93
CA LEU A 292 9.87 -4.72 18.03
C LEU A 292 8.37 -4.76 17.69
N ALA A 293 7.83 -5.97 17.48
CA ALA A 293 6.40 -6.22 17.38
C ALA A 293 5.86 -6.62 18.76
N THR A 294 4.86 -5.88 19.24
CA THR A 294 4.31 -6.06 20.59
C THR A 294 3.21 -7.13 20.66
N GLY A 295 2.69 -7.54 19.49
CA GLY A 295 1.56 -8.46 19.38
C GLY A 295 0.21 -7.75 19.34
N ARG A 296 0.19 -6.42 19.49
CA ARG A 296 -1.02 -5.59 19.31
C ARG A 296 -1.30 -5.29 17.84
N GLU A 297 -0.31 -5.46 16.98
CA GLU A 297 -0.39 -5.19 15.56
C GLU A 297 -1.22 -6.26 14.84
N ALA A 298 -1.83 -5.89 13.70
CA ALA A 298 -2.55 -6.87 12.89
C ALA A 298 -1.58 -7.96 12.37
N PRO A 299 -1.94 -9.24 12.42
CA PRO A 299 -1.03 -10.35 12.05
C PRO A 299 -0.42 -10.20 10.64
N GLN A 300 -1.20 -9.69 9.68
CA GLN A 300 -0.75 -9.45 8.31
C GLN A 300 0.41 -8.44 8.20
N TYR A 301 0.55 -7.51 9.16
CA TYR A 301 1.64 -6.54 9.14
C TYR A 301 3.00 -7.21 9.35
N ALA A 302 3.09 -8.18 10.25
CA ALA A 302 4.32 -8.93 10.50
C ALA A 302 4.71 -9.82 9.31
N ILE A 303 3.73 -10.35 8.57
CA ILE A 303 3.97 -11.16 7.36
C ILE A 303 4.63 -10.27 6.29
N VAL A 304 3.95 -9.18 5.93
CA VAL A 304 4.41 -8.27 4.90
C VAL A 304 5.73 -7.59 5.27
N LEU A 305 5.92 -7.24 6.54
CA LEU A 305 7.17 -6.65 6.99
C LEU A 305 8.36 -7.61 6.78
N ARG A 306 8.18 -8.91 7.03
CA ARG A 306 9.20 -9.92 6.72
C ARG A 306 9.49 -10.02 5.22
N GLU A 307 8.48 -9.87 4.37
CA GLU A 307 8.67 -9.80 2.91
C GLU A 307 9.50 -8.57 2.51
N GLN A 308 9.24 -7.40 3.11
CA GLN A 308 10.05 -6.20 2.87
C GLN A 308 11.50 -6.39 3.32
N MET A 309 11.71 -7.01 4.50
CA MET A 309 13.04 -7.34 5.01
C MET A 309 13.77 -8.30 4.06
N ALA A 310 13.11 -9.37 3.63
CA ALA A 310 13.69 -10.37 2.74
C ALA A 310 14.12 -9.75 1.40
N LEU A 311 13.29 -8.90 0.80
CA LEU A 311 13.65 -8.16 -0.42
C LEU A 311 14.84 -7.22 -0.18
N GLY A 312 14.90 -6.56 0.97
CA GLY A 312 16.04 -5.74 1.36
C GLY A 312 17.33 -6.54 1.49
N GLU A 313 17.28 -7.72 2.10
CA GLU A 313 18.43 -8.62 2.22
C GLU A 313 18.88 -9.18 0.86
N GLU A 314 17.96 -9.48 -0.06
CA GLU A 314 18.31 -9.91 -1.42
C GLU A 314 19.09 -8.82 -2.17
N ILE A 315 18.63 -7.57 -2.05
CA ILE A 315 19.30 -6.42 -2.68
C ILE A 315 20.68 -6.18 -2.05
N LEU A 316 20.75 -6.13 -0.71
CA LEU A 316 22.00 -5.90 0.01
C LEU A 316 23.00 -7.04 -0.23
N GLY A 317 22.55 -8.29 -0.12
CA GLY A 317 23.35 -9.49 -0.37
C GLY A 317 23.85 -9.58 -1.81
N GLY A 318 23.02 -9.23 -2.80
CA GLY A 318 23.43 -9.16 -4.20
C GLY A 318 24.50 -8.10 -4.49
N LEU A 319 24.63 -7.09 -3.64
CA LEU A 319 25.68 -6.07 -3.68
C LEU A 319 26.89 -6.39 -2.78
N GLY A 320 26.90 -7.56 -2.12
CA GLY A 320 27.98 -8.01 -1.24
C GLY A 320 27.89 -7.55 0.22
N TYR A 321 26.80 -6.87 0.61
CA TYR A 321 26.53 -6.52 2.00
C TYR A 321 25.92 -7.74 2.72
N GLY A 322 26.74 -8.44 3.49
CA GLY A 322 26.35 -9.63 4.25
C GLY A 322 26.18 -9.40 5.75
N GLY A 323 25.66 -10.40 6.46
CA GLY A 323 25.53 -10.39 7.93
C GLY A 323 24.10 -10.25 8.46
N GLY A 324 23.10 -10.04 7.59
CA GLY A 324 21.68 -9.93 7.93
C GLY A 324 21.35 -8.62 8.65
N HIS A 325 20.76 -7.66 7.98
CA HIS A 325 20.57 -6.30 8.46
C HIS A 325 19.26 -6.11 9.21
N PHE A 326 18.21 -6.85 8.84
CA PHE A 326 16.86 -6.64 9.32
C PHE A 326 16.36 -7.79 10.19
N HIS A 327 15.81 -7.45 11.36
CA HIS A 327 15.35 -8.41 12.36
C HIS A 327 13.99 -7.99 12.90
N LEU A 328 13.02 -8.89 12.88
CA LEU A 328 11.74 -8.70 13.54
C LEU A 328 11.77 -9.45 14.87
N LEU A 329 11.55 -8.72 15.96
CA LEU A 329 11.51 -9.25 17.32
C LEU A 329 10.06 -9.31 17.78
N ASP A 330 9.69 -10.41 18.43
CA ASP A 330 8.43 -10.47 19.17
C ASP A 330 8.57 -9.70 20.50
N ALA A 331 7.46 -9.55 21.24
CA ALA A 331 7.35 -8.68 22.40
C ALA A 331 8.41 -8.94 23.51
N ASP A 332 8.86 -10.19 23.63
CA ASP A 332 9.84 -10.64 24.63
C ASP A 332 11.23 -10.91 24.01
N GLY A 333 11.44 -10.51 22.74
CA GLY A 333 12.63 -10.82 21.95
C GLY A 333 13.84 -9.91 22.15
N LEU A 334 13.83 -9.00 23.14
CA LEU A 334 14.89 -8.00 23.32
C LEU A 334 16.26 -8.61 23.69
N ASP A 335 16.28 -9.82 24.25
CA ASP A 335 17.53 -10.53 24.54
C ASP A 335 18.36 -10.81 23.27
N ALA A 336 17.71 -10.90 22.10
CA ALA A 336 18.35 -11.09 20.81
C ALA A 336 19.17 -9.88 20.33
N LEU A 337 19.11 -8.74 21.03
CA LEU A 337 19.94 -7.56 20.75
C LEU A 337 21.41 -7.76 21.17
N THR A 338 21.67 -8.72 22.05
CA THR A 338 23.01 -8.97 22.60
C THR A 338 23.82 -9.91 21.72
N GLY A 339 25.12 -9.63 21.58
CA GLY A 339 26.05 -10.54 20.89
C GLY A 339 25.86 -10.68 19.39
N VAL A 340 25.13 -9.77 18.75
CA VAL A 340 24.95 -9.76 17.29
C VAL A 340 26.19 -9.15 16.62
N PRO A 341 26.95 -9.88 15.79
CA PRO A 341 28.15 -9.35 15.12
C PRO A 341 27.80 -8.20 14.17
N ALA A 342 28.72 -7.28 13.89
CA ALA A 342 28.47 -6.22 12.90
C ALA A 342 28.17 -6.82 11.51
N ALA A 343 27.17 -6.26 10.82
CA ALA A 343 26.92 -6.53 9.40
C ALA A 343 27.89 -5.73 8.52
N VAL A 344 28.05 -6.14 7.26
CA VAL A 344 28.81 -5.39 6.25
C VAL A 344 27.90 -4.29 5.71
N VAL A 345 28.26 -3.04 5.97
CA VAL A 345 27.51 -1.85 5.52
C VAL A 345 28.43 -0.89 4.76
N PRO A 346 27.90 0.12 4.03
CA PRO A 346 28.73 1.15 3.43
C PRO A 346 29.67 1.80 4.46
N HIS A 347 30.95 1.91 4.12
CA HIS A 347 31.94 2.56 5.00
C HIS A 347 31.62 4.05 5.24
N GLU A 348 30.94 4.70 4.30
CA GLU A 348 30.52 6.08 4.40
C GLU A 348 29.00 6.17 4.42
N ALA A 349 28.44 6.88 5.39
CA ALA A 349 27.01 7.17 5.44
C ALA A 349 26.60 8.14 4.32
N ALA A 350 25.42 7.93 3.76
CA ALA A 350 24.84 8.74 2.71
C ALA A 350 24.68 10.23 3.11
N SER A 351 24.99 11.11 2.16
CA SER A 351 24.82 12.56 2.32
C SER A 351 23.39 13.05 2.01
N PHE A 352 22.60 12.25 1.28
CA PHE A 352 21.23 12.62 0.92
C PHE A 352 20.27 12.52 2.12
N ARG A 353 19.05 13.04 1.93
CA ARG A 353 17.93 12.83 2.85
C ARG A 353 16.91 11.92 2.19
N LEU A 354 16.13 11.19 2.98
CA LEU A 354 15.01 10.43 2.43
C LEU A 354 13.95 11.39 1.88
N PHE A 355 13.27 10.95 0.83
CA PHE A 355 12.20 11.67 0.14
C PHE A 355 10.86 10.98 0.38
N ASP A 356 9.77 11.73 0.25
CA ASP A 356 8.42 11.18 0.44
C ASP A 356 7.99 10.29 -0.74
N GLU A 357 8.55 10.51 -1.93
CA GLU A 357 8.42 9.59 -3.05
C GLU A 357 9.29 8.35 -2.86
N LYS A 358 8.66 7.23 -2.50
CA LYS A 358 9.30 5.92 -2.28
C LYS A 358 10.36 5.56 -3.33
N ARG A 359 10.02 5.63 -4.62
CA ARG A 359 10.93 5.23 -5.71
C ARG A 359 12.14 6.15 -5.80
N THR A 360 11.98 7.43 -5.51
CA THR A 360 13.11 8.37 -5.42
C THR A 360 14.05 7.95 -4.29
N THR A 361 13.52 7.72 -3.08
CA THR A 361 14.35 7.26 -1.95
C THR A 361 15.10 5.97 -2.27
N LEU A 362 14.42 4.97 -2.85
CA LEU A 362 15.02 3.69 -3.22
C LEU A 362 16.11 3.85 -4.27
N ASP A 363 15.91 4.69 -5.29
CA ASP A 363 16.94 4.98 -6.31
C ASP A 363 18.22 5.53 -5.67
N PHE A 364 18.10 6.51 -4.76
CA PHE A 364 19.25 7.09 -4.07
C PHE A 364 19.95 6.07 -3.15
N CYS A 365 19.19 5.21 -2.48
CA CYS A 365 19.76 4.15 -1.64
C CYS A 365 20.53 3.14 -2.50
N ILE A 366 19.95 2.63 -3.58
CA ILE A 366 20.59 1.66 -4.48
C ILE A 366 21.86 2.25 -5.10
N GLU A 367 21.82 3.50 -5.58
CA GLU A 367 23.01 4.17 -6.12
C GLU A 367 24.12 4.33 -5.08
N HIS A 368 23.76 4.63 -3.84
CA HIS A 368 24.72 4.71 -2.75
C HIS A 368 25.34 3.34 -2.45
N PHE A 369 24.53 2.28 -2.36
CA PHE A 369 25.02 0.94 -2.14
C PHE A 369 25.92 0.44 -3.28
N VAL A 370 25.58 0.72 -4.53
CA VAL A 370 26.43 0.40 -5.69
C VAL A 370 27.76 1.12 -5.62
N ARG A 371 27.76 2.42 -5.26
CA ARG A 371 29.00 3.22 -5.16
C ARG A 371 29.96 2.72 -4.08
N HIS A 372 29.42 2.25 -2.96
CA HIS A 372 30.19 1.84 -1.78
C HIS A 372 30.30 0.33 -1.63
N ALA A 373 29.92 -0.44 -2.66
CA ALA A 373 29.88 -1.90 -2.60
C ALA A 373 31.23 -2.49 -2.18
N PRO A 374 31.25 -3.46 -1.24
CA PRO A 374 32.48 -4.09 -0.75
C PRO A 374 33.12 -5.04 -1.78
N SER A 375 32.40 -5.39 -2.84
CA SER A 375 32.81 -6.32 -3.90
C SER A 375 32.38 -5.80 -5.27
N THR A 376 32.78 -6.51 -6.33
CA THR A 376 32.37 -6.20 -7.70
C THR A 376 30.86 -6.22 -7.81
N VAL A 377 30.29 -5.09 -8.22
CA VAL A 377 28.85 -4.93 -8.44
C VAL A 377 28.44 -5.69 -9.70
N PRO A 378 27.45 -6.59 -9.64
CA PRO A 378 26.90 -7.23 -10.83
C PRO A 378 26.04 -6.23 -11.63
N ASP A 379 25.89 -6.46 -12.93
CA ASP A 379 24.96 -5.65 -13.73
C ASP A 379 23.50 -5.84 -13.29
N VAL A 380 23.15 -7.06 -12.84
CA VAL A 380 21.80 -7.48 -12.49
C VAL A 380 21.82 -8.32 -11.21
N ILE A 381 20.89 -8.05 -10.31
CA ILE A 381 20.53 -8.93 -9.20
C ILE A 381 19.22 -9.65 -9.57
N ALA A 382 19.23 -10.98 -9.58
CA ALA A 382 17.99 -11.75 -9.68
C ALA A 382 17.22 -11.62 -8.36
N LEU A 383 15.93 -11.29 -8.45
CA LEU A 383 15.06 -11.15 -7.28
C LEU A 383 14.06 -12.29 -7.25
N SER A 384 13.68 -12.73 -6.05
CA SER A 384 12.69 -13.78 -5.88
C SER A 384 11.25 -13.25 -5.88
N GLY A 385 10.29 -14.16 -6.03
CA GLY A 385 8.87 -13.90 -5.79
C GLY A 385 8.27 -12.79 -6.66
N ASP A 386 7.46 -11.93 -6.03
CA ASP A 386 6.71 -10.85 -6.65
C ASP A 386 7.38 -9.48 -6.45
N ALA A 387 8.72 -9.48 -6.44
CA ALA A 387 9.52 -8.28 -6.23
C ALA A 387 9.11 -7.16 -7.21
N PRO A 388 8.98 -5.92 -6.75
CA PRO A 388 8.42 -4.83 -7.55
C PRO A 388 9.46 -4.19 -8.47
N TYR A 389 10.47 -4.94 -8.90
CA TYR A 389 11.52 -4.55 -9.81
C TYR A 389 11.71 -5.67 -10.83
N GLY A 390 11.83 -5.31 -12.10
CA GLY A 390 12.09 -6.32 -13.10
C GLY A 390 11.95 -5.83 -14.52
N THR A 391 12.23 -6.77 -15.43
CA THR A 391 12.05 -6.60 -16.87
C THR A 391 10.75 -7.26 -17.31
N ILE A 392 10.34 -6.96 -18.54
CA ILE A 392 9.45 -7.81 -19.30
C ILE A 392 10.19 -8.39 -20.51
N GLU A 393 9.77 -9.57 -20.94
CA GLU A 393 10.16 -10.19 -22.19
C GLU A 393 8.98 -10.12 -23.17
N VAL A 394 9.26 -9.88 -24.45
CA VAL A 394 8.25 -9.78 -25.50
C VAL A 394 8.56 -10.80 -26.58
N ASP A 395 7.65 -11.74 -26.80
CA ASP A 395 7.75 -12.66 -27.92
C ASP A 395 7.47 -11.93 -29.23
N GLY A 396 8.54 -11.65 -30.00
CA GLY A 396 8.44 -10.99 -31.29
C GLY A 396 7.71 -11.81 -32.37
N GLY A 397 7.55 -13.13 -32.17
CA GLY A 397 6.77 -14.00 -33.04
C GLY A 397 5.25 -13.92 -32.80
N SER A 398 4.83 -13.41 -31.63
CA SER A 398 3.41 -13.29 -31.26
C SER A 398 2.96 -11.83 -31.16
N CYS A 399 3.87 -10.90 -30.84
CA CYS A 399 3.57 -9.49 -30.67
C CYS A 399 3.08 -8.84 -31.98
N THR A 400 1.89 -8.24 -31.95
CA THR A 400 1.33 -7.52 -33.11
C THR A 400 1.57 -6.00 -33.07
N LEU A 401 2.23 -5.49 -32.01
CA LEU A 401 2.39 -4.06 -31.74
C LEU A 401 1.07 -3.28 -31.73
N CYS A 402 0.02 -3.85 -31.15
CA CYS A 402 -1.27 -3.17 -30.92
C CYS A 402 -1.21 -2.05 -29.85
N LEU A 403 -0.13 -2.04 -29.05
CA LEU A 403 0.15 -1.05 -27.99
C LEU A 403 -0.89 -1.01 -26.85
N SER A 404 -1.73 -2.03 -26.69
CA SER A 404 -2.62 -2.16 -25.51
C SER A 404 -1.84 -2.10 -24.19
N CYS A 405 -0.65 -2.73 -24.16
CA CYS A 405 0.22 -2.73 -22.99
C CYS A 405 0.76 -1.33 -22.62
N VAL A 406 0.97 -0.45 -23.61
CA VAL A 406 1.38 0.95 -23.37
C VAL A 406 0.23 1.71 -22.70
N SER A 407 -0.99 1.55 -23.22
CA SER A 407 -2.20 2.19 -22.65
C SER A 407 -2.53 1.68 -21.24
N ALA A 408 -2.21 0.42 -20.96
CA ALA A 408 -2.46 -0.23 -19.67
C ALA A 408 -1.41 0.09 -18.60
N CYS A 409 -0.25 0.66 -18.93
CA CYS A 409 0.86 0.86 -17.98
C CYS A 409 0.75 2.22 -17.23
N PRO A 410 0.31 2.25 -15.96
CA PRO A 410 0.15 3.51 -15.21
C PRO A 410 1.48 4.16 -14.84
N ALA A 411 2.54 3.36 -14.68
CA ALA A 411 3.86 3.84 -14.32
C ALA A 411 4.66 4.37 -15.52
N ALA A 412 4.09 4.34 -16.74
CA ALA A 412 4.76 4.73 -17.98
C ALA A 412 6.11 4.00 -18.18
N ALA A 413 6.16 2.71 -17.81
CA ALA A 413 7.30 1.84 -18.09
C ALA A 413 7.33 1.38 -19.55
N LEU A 414 6.17 1.31 -20.21
CA LEU A 414 6.05 0.99 -21.63
C LEU A 414 5.72 2.25 -22.44
N GLN A 415 6.35 2.38 -23.60
CA GLN A 415 6.22 3.53 -24.49
C GLN A 415 6.16 3.07 -25.94
N ASP A 416 5.54 3.89 -26.80
CA ASP A 416 5.52 3.65 -28.24
C ASP A 416 6.81 4.14 -28.94
N GLY A 417 6.89 3.90 -30.25
CA GLY A 417 7.99 4.34 -31.10
C GLY A 417 7.87 5.77 -31.64
N ALA A 418 6.99 6.63 -31.11
CA ALA A 418 6.74 7.98 -31.62
C ALA A 418 6.52 8.03 -33.15
N GLY A 419 5.68 7.12 -33.67
CA GLY A 419 5.35 6.99 -35.09
C GLY A 419 6.02 5.81 -35.80
N ALA A 420 7.08 5.24 -35.22
CA ALA A 420 7.63 3.94 -35.66
C ALA A 420 6.89 2.78 -34.97
N PRO A 421 6.65 1.64 -35.65
CA PRO A 421 6.09 0.43 -35.05
C PRO A 421 7.11 -0.24 -34.12
N MET A 422 7.21 0.30 -32.91
CA MET A 422 8.16 -0.14 -31.89
C MET A 422 7.49 -0.10 -30.52
N LEU A 423 7.90 -1.04 -29.68
CA LEU A 423 7.60 -1.07 -28.25
C LEU A 423 8.90 -0.79 -27.48
N LYS A 424 8.89 0.26 -26.66
CA LYS A 424 10.00 0.67 -25.81
C LYS A 424 9.69 0.45 -24.34
N PHE A 425 10.73 0.27 -23.55
CA PHE A 425 10.62 -0.01 -22.12
C PHE A 425 11.67 0.74 -21.30
N ILE A 426 11.24 1.34 -20.19
CA ILE A 426 12.08 1.96 -19.16
C ILE A 426 11.93 1.15 -17.88
N GLU A 427 12.99 0.42 -17.51
CA GLU A 427 12.94 -0.55 -16.42
C GLU A 427 12.75 0.09 -15.04
N ARG A 428 13.33 1.28 -14.80
CA ARG A 428 13.16 2.07 -13.57
C ARG A 428 11.70 2.30 -13.20
N ASN A 429 10.85 2.49 -14.21
CA ASN A 429 9.44 2.78 -14.02
C ASN A 429 8.61 1.51 -13.75
N CYS A 430 9.14 0.33 -14.06
CA CYS A 430 8.39 -0.91 -13.92
C CYS A 430 8.20 -1.27 -12.45
N VAL A 431 6.97 -1.63 -12.10
CA VAL A 431 6.58 -2.06 -10.75
C VAL A 431 6.11 -3.51 -10.72
N GLN A 432 6.33 -4.27 -11.81
CA GLN A 432 5.96 -5.68 -11.95
C GLN A 432 4.49 -6.00 -11.61
N CYS A 433 3.56 -5.11 -12.00
CA CYS A 433 2.13 -5.22 -11.64
C CYS A 433 1.27 -6.13 -12.53
N GLY A 434 1.83 -6.79 -13.55
CA GLY A 434 1.08 -7.69 -14.44
C GLY A 434 0.11 -7.04 -15.44
N LEU A 435 -0.25 -5.75 -15.29
CA LEU A 435 -1.23 -5.09 -16.18
C LEU A 435 -0.89 -5.19 -17.67
N CYS A 436 0.39 -5.12 -18.04
CA CYS A 436 0.82 -5.25 -19.43
C CYS A 436 0.66 -6.68 -19.99
N GLU A 437 0.84 -7.69 -19.14
CA GLU A 437 0.63 -9.10 -19.50
C GLU A 437 -0.86 -9.35 -19.69
N ASN A 438 -1.68 -8.94 -18.72
CA ASN A 438 -3.15 -9.03 -18.77
C ASN A 438 -3.77 -8.26 -19.95
N ALA A 439 -3.15 -7.16 -20.38
CA ALA A 439 -3.61 -6.36 -21.51
C ALA A 439 -3.20 -6.91 -22.88
N CYS A 440 -2.33 -7.92 -22.95
CA CYS A 440 -1.80 -8.42 -24.21
C CYS A 440 -2.77 -9.44 -24.84
N PRO A 441 -3.45 -9.11 -25.97
CA PRO A 441 -4.41 -10.04 -26.58
C PRO A 441 -3.76 -11.26 -27.24
N GLU A 442 -2.43 -11.23 -27.43
CA GLU A 442 -1.65 -12.30 -28.05
C GLU A 442 -0.81 -13.08 -27.03
N ASN A 443 -0.94 -12.79 -25.72
CA ASN A 443 -0.16 -13.40 -24.64
C ASN A 443 1.37 -13.36 -24.89
N ALA A 444 1.87 -12.27 -25.46
CA ALA A 444 3.24 -12.13 -25.91
C ALA A 444 4.19 -11.50 -24.87
N ILE A 445 3.74 -11.29 -23.63
CA ILE A 445 4.49 -10.57 -22.59
C ILE A 445 4.66 -11.48 -21.37
N THR A 446 5.89 -11.60 -20.88
CA THR A 446 6.22 -12.32 -19.63
C THR A 446 7.02 -11.41 -18.70
N LEU A 447 6.73 -11.46 -17.40
CA LEU A 447 7.44 -10.68 -16.37
C LEU A 447 8.63 -11.47 -15.79
N HIS A 448 9.73 -10.76 -15.50
CA HIS A 448 10.91 -11.34 -14.87
C HIS A 448 11.43 -10.41 -13.77
N ALA A 449 11.32 -10.86 -12.51
CA ALA A 449 11.79 -10.12 -11.34
C ALA A 449 13.31 -10.02 -11.31
N ARG A 450 13.82 -8.78 -11.29
CA ARG A 450 15.26 -8.47 -11.23
C ARG A 450 15.50 -7.01 -10.88
N LEU A 451 16.70 -6.70 -10.40
CA LEU A 451 17.18 -5.32 -10.25
C LEU A 451 18.35 -5.06 -11.19
N LEU A 452 18.13 -4.22 -12.21
CA LEU A 452 19.19 -3.73 -13.09
C LEU A 452 19.91 -2.56 -12.42
N LEU A 453 21.22 -2.69 -12.24
CA LEU A 453 22.07 -1.74 -11.52
C LEU A 453 22.84 -0.78 -12.44
N THR A 454 22.81 -1.05 -13.75
CA THR A 454 23.50 -0.21 -14.74
C THR A 454 22.69 1.07 -15.06
N PRO A 455 23.34 2.12 -15.61
CA PRO A 455 22.66 3.34 -16.03
C PRO A 455 21.51 3.12 -17.03
N ASP A 456 21.50 1.97 -17.72
CA ASP A 456 20.48 1.60 -18.71
C ASP A 456 19.08 1.42 -18.09
N VAL A 457 18.98 1.24 -16.76
CA VAL A 457 17.70 1.18 -16.05
C VAL A 457 16.81 2.41 -16.31
N ARG A 458 17.42 3.56 -16.60
CA ARG A 458 16.74 4.83 -16.91
C ARG A 458 16.52 5.07 -18.40
N GLN A 459 17.10 4.25 -19.25
CA GLN A 459 17.04 4.42 -20.70
C GLN A 459 15.86 3.66 -21.29
N ALA A 460 15.20 4.28 -22.26
CA ALA A 460 14.18 3.60 -23.04
C ALA A 460 14.85 2.64 -24.03
N ARG A 461 14.74 1.33 -23.80
CA ARG A 461 15.23 0.30 -24.72
C ARG A 461 14.11 -0.28 -25.55
N THR A 462 14.41 -0.64 -26.80
CA THR A 462 13.45 -1.31 -27.67
C THR A 462 13.30 -2.78 -27.28
N LEU A 463 12.07 -3.18 -26.96
CA LEU A 463 11.73 -4.59 -26.71
C LEU A 463 11.38 -5.32 -27.99
N HIS A 464 10.64 -4.65 -28.87
CA HIS A 464 10.23 -5.23 -30.15
C HIS A 464 10.00 -4.12 -31.18
N GLN A 465 10.27 -4.45 -32.45
CA GLN A 465 10.08 -3.58 -33.60
C GLN A 465 9.61 -4.44 -34.78
N ASP A 466 8.69 -3.91 -35.58
CA ASP A 466 8.23 -4.55 -36.82
C ASP A 466 8.36 -3.58 -38.01
N THR A 467 8.09 -4.06 -39.21
CA THR A 467 8.03 -3.27 -40.44
C THR A 467 6.63 -2.69 -40.62
N PRO A 468 6.49 -1.39 -40.90
CA PRO A 468 5.19 -0.80 -41.24
C PRO A 468 4.57 -1.49 -42.46
N PHE A 469 3.30 -1.84 -42.35
CA PHE A 469 2.50 -2.27 -43.49
C PHE A 469 1.82 -1.07 -44.14
N TYR A 470 2.05 -0.90 -45.44
CA TYR A 470 1.53 0.20 -46.24
C TYR A 470 0.24 -0.20 -46.94
N CYS A 471 -0.74 0.69 -46.93
CA CYS A 471 -2.02 0.49 -47.60
C CYS A 471 -1.82 0.15 -49.09
N VAL A 472 -2.41 -0.97 -49.54
CA VAL A 472 -2.30 -1.43 -50.95
C VAL A 472 -3.06 -0.54 -51.96
N SER A 473 -3.71 0.52 -51.49
CA SER A 473 -4.43 1.50 -52.32
C SER A 473 -3.73 2.86 -52.34
N CYS A 474 -3.46 3.46 -51.18
CA CYS A 474 -2.88 4.81 -51.09
C CYS A 474 -1.41 4.86 -50.62
N GLY A 475 -0.82 3.73 -50.22
CA GLY A 475 0.57 3.67 -49.75
C GLY A 475 0.81 4.29 -48.36
N LYS A 476 -0.22 4.69 -47.61
CA LYS A 476 -0.07 5.21 -46.24
C LYS A 476 0.24 4.07 -45.24
N PRO A 477 1.21 4.20 -44.32
CA PRO A 477 1.42 3.22 -43.25
C PRO A 477 0.24 3.24 -42.27
N PHE A 478 -0.29 2.08 -41.92
CA PHE A 478 -1.47 2.01 -41.03
C PHE A 478 -1.50 0.82 -40.07
N ALA A 479 -0.63 -0.17 -40.26
CA ALA A 479 -0.54 -1.37 -39.43
C ALA A 479 0.91 -1.89 -39.45
N THR A 480 1.15 -3.01 -38.78
CA THR A 480 2.42 -3.76 -38.87
C THR A 480 2.25 -4.96 -39.77
N THR A 481 3.36 -5.45 -40.31
CA THR A 481 3.33 -6.61 -41.22
C THR A 481 2.82 -7.84 -40.48
N HIS A 482 3.23 -8.02 -39.23
CA HIS A 482 2.78 -9.12 -38.40
C HIS A 482 1.30 -9.03 -38.02
N MET A 483 0.77 -7.83 -37.72
CA MET A 483 -0.66 -7.63 -37.47
C MET A 483 -1.52 -8.02 -38.68
N ILE A 484 -1.14 -7.60 -39.89
CA ILE A 484 -1.86 -7.94 -41.12
C ILE A 484 -1.78 -9.45 -41.39
N GLY A 485 -0.61 -10.07 -41.19
CA GLY A 485 -0.42 -11.51 -41.31
C GLY A 485 -1.31 -12.30 -40.36
N SER A 486 -1.28 -11.97 -39.06
CA SER A 486 -2.09 -12.60 -38.01
C SER A 486 -3.58 -12.46 -38.29
N MET A 487 -4.04 -11.26 -38.66
CA MET A 487 -5.44 -11.02 -39.01
C MET A 487 -5.88 -11.83 -40.24
N LEU A 488 -5.07 -11.89 -41.30
CA LEU A 488 -5.37 -12.69 -42.49
C LEU A 488 -5.42 -14.18 -42.18
N HIS A 489 -4.56 -14.67 -41.29
CA HIS A 489 -4.56 -16.06 -40.84
C HIS A 489 -5.79 -16.40 -39.99
N LYS A 490 -6.10 -15.59 -38.96
CA LYS A 490 -7.28 -15.80 -38.10
C LYS A 490 -8.60 -15.73 -38.88
N LEU A 491 -8.67 -14.91 -39.92
CA LEU A 491 -9.89 -14.72 -40.72
C LEU A 491 -9.98 -15.60 -41.98
N SER A 492 -8.95 -16.40 -42.31
CA SER A 492 -8.91 -17.14 -43.58
C SER A 492 -10.02 -18.18 -43.75
N GLY A 493 -10.60 -18.66 -42.64
CA GLY A 493 -11.69 -19.64 -42.63
C GLY A 493 -13.10 -19.04 -42.54
N HIS A 494 -13.25 -17.72 -42.42
CA HIS A 494 -14.55 -17.09 -42.23
C HIS A 494 -15.20 -16.72 -43.58
N SER A 495 -16.48 -17.08 -43.77
CA SER A 495 -17.21 -16.93 -45.04
C SER A 495 -17.19 -15.51 -45.62
N MET A 496 -17.23 -14.49 -44.75
CA MET A 496 -17.13 -13.07 -45.12
C MET A 496 -15.79 -12.65 -45.76
N PHE A 497 -14.72 -13.44 -45.60
CA PHE A 497 -13.38 -13.14 -46.11
C PHE A 497 -12.87 -14.20 -47.11
N ALA A 498 -13.79 -14.97 -47.68
CA ALA A 498 -13.46 -16.02 -48.64
C ALA A 498 -12.93 -15.48 -49.98
N THR A 499 -13.32 -14.26 -50.39
CA THR A 499 -12.93 -13.71 -51.69
C THR A 499 -11.60 -12.94 -51.65
N PRO A 500 -10.83 -12.93 -52.75
CA PRO A 500 -9.60 -12.14 -52.86
C PRO A 500 -9.80 -10.64 -52.58
N GLU A 501 -10.94 -10.09 -52.97
CA GLU A 501 -11.27 -8.67 -52.76
C GLU A 501 -11.50 -8.37 -51.28
N ALA A 502 -12.18 -9.27 -50.55
CA ALA A 502 -12.38 -9.12 -49.12
C ALA A 502 -11.05 -9.18 -48.35
N LYS A 503 -10.14 -10.08 -48.75
CA LYS A 503 -8.77 -10.13 -48.21
C LYS A 503 -7.95 -8.88 -48.54
N ARG A 504 -8.11 -8.32 -49.76
CA ARG A 504 -7.43 -7.09 -50.16
C ARG A 504 -7.88 -5.88 -49.33
N ARG A 505 -9.16 -5.80 -48.92
CA ARG A 505 -9.66 -4.72 -48.05
C ARG A 505 -9.05 -4.74 -46.65
N LEU A 506 -8.71 -5.91 -46.13
CA LEU A 506 -8.01 -6.05 -44.86
C LEU A 506 -6.61 -5.39 -44.90
N GLN A 507 -6.02 -5.32 -46.10
CA GLN A 507 -4.73 -4.67 -46.37
C GLN A 507 -4.86 -3.18 -46.74
N MET A 508 -6.06 -2.60 -46.68
CA MET A 508 -6.30 -1.16 -46.89
C MET A 508 -6.46 -0.43 -45.56
N CYS A 509 -6.00 0.84 -45.51
CA CYS A 509 -6.26 1.74 -44.39
C CYS A 509 -7.76 2.05 -44.25
N GLY A 510 -8.17 2.62 -43.10
CA GLY A 510 -9.57 2.94 -42.80
C GLY A 510 -10.25 3.76 -43.89
N ASP A 511 -9.60 4.82 -44.37
CA ASP A 511 -10.14 5.72 -45.39
C ASP A 511 -10.37 4.99 -46.73
N CYS A 512 -9.35 4.28 -47.22
CA CYS A 512 -9.44 3.53 -48.48
C CYS A 512 -10.46 2.39 -48.40
N ARG A 513 -10.61 1.76 -47.23
CA ARG A 513 -11.58 0.69 -47.01
C ARG A 513 -13.02 1.22 -47.10
N VAL A 514 -13.29 2.39 -46.52
CA VAL A 514 -14.61 3.05 -46.63
C VAL A 514 -14.90 3.41 -48.09
N VAL A 515 -13.92 3.98 -48.81
CA VAL A 515 -14.07 4.32 -50.23
C VAL A 515 -14.37 3.09 -51.09
N ASP A 516 -13.65 1.98 -50.89
CA ASP A 516 -13.89 0.72 -51.64
C ASP A 516 -15.30 0.14 -51.35
N MET A 517 -15.75 0.18 -50.09
CA MET A 517 -17.08 -0.30 -49.70
C MET A 517 -18.21 0.55 -50.30
N MET A 518 -18.05 1.89 -50.29
CA MET A 518 -19.05 2.83 -50.81
C MET A 518 -19.06 2.85 -52.34
N GLY A 519 -17.90 2.68 -52.99
CA GLY A 519 -17.80 2.58 -54.45
C GLY A 519 -18.64 1.43 -55.02
N LYS A 520 -18.75 0.31 -54.29
CA LYS A 520 -19.61 -0.83 -54.68
C LYS A 520 -21.11 -0.58 -54.52
N GLN A 521 -21.52 0.26 -53.57
CA GLN A 521 -22.94 0.64 -53.42
C GLN A 521 -23.43 1.53 -54.57
N LEU A 522 -22.53 2.30 -55.18
CA LEU A 522 -22.83 3.16 -56.33
C LEU A 522 -22.78 2.42 -57.69
N SER A 523 -22.07 1.28 -57.77
CA SER A 523 -21.89 0.52 -59.01
C SER A 523 -22.83 -0.69 -59.20
N GLY A 524 -23.78 -0.92 -58.28
CA GLY A 524 -24.90 -1.85 -58.51
C GLY A 524 -24.60 -3.35 -58.42
N GLU A 525 -23.60 -3.79 -57.65
CA GLU A 525 -23.35 -5.21 -57.34
C GLU A 525 -23.72 -5.56 -55.89
N GLY A 526 -24.92 -5.15 -55.48
CA GLY A 526 -25.55 -5.60 -54.24
C GLY A 526 -26.59 -6.67 -54.55
N ARG A 527 -26.18 -7.93 -54.63
CA ARG A 527 -27.02 -9.11 -54.39
C ARG A 527 -26.19 -10.24 -53.81
#